data_AF-A0A831Y916-F1
#
_entry.id   AF-A0A831Y916-F1
#
_cell.length_a   1.000
_cell.length_b   1.000
_cell.length_c   1.000
_cell.angle_alpha   90.00
_cell.angle_beta   90.00
_cell.angle_gamma   90.00
#
_symmetry.space_group_name_H-M   'P 1'
#
loop_
_entity.id
_entity.type
_entity.pdbx_description
1 polymer ?
#
loop_
_entity_poly.entity_id
_entity_poly.type
_entity_poly.pdbx_seq_one_letter_code
_entity_poly.pdbx_strand_id
1 'polypeptide(L)' 'MLPNSTYNLMETASVVSKGLYRYDQFHKDAKDCQQCQHIWQMMKQHDEEQLSRIVQHMKQHLDREMAGGARGATAA' A
#
# COMPACT_ATOMS: atom_id res chain seq x y z
N MET A 1 -3.69 -20.15 -5.56
CA MET A 1 -2.65 -19.16 -5.16
C MET A 1 -2.97 -17.85 -5.84
N LEU A 2 -2.70 -16.71 -5.21
CA LEU A 2 -2.85 -15.41 -5.85
C LEU A 2 -1.96 -15.32 -7.09
N PRO A 3 -2.40 -14.67 -8.19
CA PRO A 3 -1.52 -14.32 -9.28
C PRO A 3 -0.35 -13.48 -8.78
N ASN A 4 0.82 -13.64 -9.40
CA ASN A 4 2.03 -12.88 -9.03
C ASN A 4 1.77 -11.36 -9.02
N SER A 5 0.91 -10.85 -9.91
CA SER A 5 0.55 -9.43 -9.93
C SER A 5 -0.19 -8.98 -8.67
N THR A 6 -1.18 -9.75 -8.21
CA THR A 6 -1.95 -9.45 -6.98
C THR A 6 -1.09 -9.65 -5.73
N TYR A 7 -0.26 -10.70 -5.70
CA TYR A 7 0.70 -10.94 -4.62
C TYR A 7 1.71 -9.78 -4.49
N ASN A 8 2.31 -9.33 -5.60
CA ASN A 8 3.29 -8.25 -5.58
C ASN A 8 2.67 -6.93 -5.09
N LEU A 9 1.42 -6.63 -5.45
CA LEU A 9 0.69 -5.47 -4.92
C LEU A 9 0.50 -5.58 -3.40
N MET A 10 0.10 -6.75 -2.91
CA MET A 10 -0.09 -7.01 -1.48
C MET A 10 1.22 -6.88 -0.69
N GLU A 11 2.29 -7.47 -1.19
CA GLU A 11 3.62 -7.38 -0.58
C GLU A 11 4.10 -5.93 -0.52
N THR A 12 3.97 -5.19 -1.62
CA THR A 12 4.35 -3.77 -1.68
C THR A 12 3.52 -2.92 -0.73
N ALA A 13 2.20 -3.11 -0.68
CA ALA A 13 1.32 -2.41 0.26
C ALA A 13 1.73 -2.65 1.72
N SER A 14 2.11 -3.89 2.06
CA SER A 14 2.59 -4.25 3.40
C SER A 14 3.89 -3.55 3.76
N VAL A 15 4.84 -3.47 2.82
CA VAL A 15 6.11 -2.76 3.02
C VAL A 15 5.88 -1.26 3.22
N VAL A 16 5.08 -0.62 2.37
CA VAL A 16 4.78 0.82 2.47
C VAL A 16 4.02 1.14 3.77
N SER A 17 3.01 0.34 4.12
CA SER A 17 2.24 0.52 5.37
C SER A 17 3.13 0.42 6.63
N LYS A 18 4.10 -0.50 6.64
CA LYS A 18 5.14 -0.57 7.68
C LYS A 18 6.10 0.63 7.63
N GLY A 19 6.30 1.27 6.49
CA GLY A 19 7.06 2.52 6.41
C GLY A 19 6.38 3.65 7.18
N LEU A 20 5.06 3.78 7.00
CA LEU A 20 4.28 4.92 7.49
C LEU A 20 4.35 5.16 8.99
N TYR A 21 4.33 4.11 9.82
CA TYR A 21 4.35 4.27 11.28
C TYR A 21 5.64 4.92 11.80
N ARG A 22 6.74 4.85 11.02
CA ARG A 22 8.04 5.38 11.43
C ARG A 22 8.19 6.88 11.20
N TYR A 23 7.46 7.44 10.24
CA TYR A 23 7.59 8.86 9.90
C TYR A 23 7.22 9.77 11.07
N ASP A 24 6.25 9.40 11.89
CA ASP A 24 5.89 10.18 13.08
C ASP A 24 7.04 10.22 14.10
N GLN A 25 7.79 9.12 14.23
CA GLN A 25 8.97 9.08 15.09
C GLN A 25 10.12 9.89 14.48
N PHE A 26 10.37 9.75 13.17
CA PHE A 26 11.44 10.50 12.50
C PHE A 26 11.19 12.01 12.50
N HIS A 27 9.93 12.43 12.36
CA HIS A 27 9.53 13.83 12.50
C HIS A 27 9.79 14.35 13.92
N LYS A 28 9.53 13.55 14.96
CA LYS A 28 9.86 13.91 16.36
C LYS A 28 11.37 13.97 16.58
N ASP A 29 12.11 13.00 16.05
CA ASP A 29 13.57 12.91 16.22
C ASP A 29 14.32 14.04 15.50
N ALA A 30 13.71 14.63 14.46
CA ALA A 30 14.23 15.81 13.77
C ALA A 30 14.31 17.07 14.66
N LYS A 31 13.66 17.07 15.84
CA LYS A 31 13.65 18.18 16.81
C LYS A 31 13.40 19.51 16.12
N ASP A 32 14.37 20.43 16.16
CA ASP A 32 14.22 21.81 15.67
C ASP A 32 14.67 21.99 14.22
N CYS A 33 15.10 20.93 13.54
CA CYS A 33 15.51 21.00 12.14
C CYS A 33 14.31 21.01 11.19
N GLN A 34 13.86 22.21 10.81
CA GLN A 34 12.72 22.42 9.92
C GLN A 34 12.86 21.68 8.58
N GLN A 35 14.06 21.63 8.00
CA GLN A 35 14.29 20.92 6.74
C GLN A 35 14.05 19.41 6.89
N CYS A 36 14.52 18.81 8.00
CA CYS A 36 14.29 17.40 8.28
C CYS A 36 12.81 17.11 8.50
N GLN A 37 12.11 17.94 9.29
CA GLN A 37 10.67 17.82 9.49
C GLN A 37 9.90 17.86 8.17
N HIS A 38 10.25 18.80 7.28
CA HIS A 38 9.63 18.94 5.98
C HIS A 38 9.87 17.72 5.08
N ILE A 39 11.10 17.19 5.05
CA ILE A 39 11.43 15.97 4.30
C ILE A 39 10.58 14.80 4.78
N TRP A 40 10.51 14.56 6.10
CA TRP A 40 9.73 13.46 6.65
C TRP A 40 8.23 13.60 6.40
N GLN A 41 7.70 14.83 6.49
CA GLN A 41 6.31 15.12 6.17
C GLN A 41 6.00 14.85 4.70
N MET A 42 6.86 15.29 3.77
CA MET A 42 6.68 15.01 2.34
C MET A 42 6.76 13.52 2.03
N MET A 43 7.72 12.81 2.61
CA MET A 43 7.86 11.36 2.43
C MET A 43 6.63 10.61 2.93
N LYS A 44 6.10 10.98 4.10
CA LYS A 44 4.86 10.41 4.64
C LYS A 44 3.68 10.60 3.69
N GLN A 45 3.46 11.82 3.21
CA GLN A 45 2.36 12.13 2.28
C GLN A 45 2.47 11.33 0.98
N HIS A 46 3.68 11.28 0.41
CA HIS A 46 3.90 10.50 -0.80
C HIS A 46 3.60 9.02 -0.60
N ASP A 47 4.08 8.41 0.50
CA ASP A 47 3.84 7.00 0.79
C ASP A 47 2.37 6.70 1.10
N GLU A 48 1.63 7.61 1.73
CA GLU A 48 0.17 7.51 1.93
C GLU A 48 -0.57 7.50 0.59
N GLU A 49 -0.19 8.37 -0.34
CA GLU A 49 -0.76 8.40 -1.69
C GLU A 49 -0.45 7.12 -2.47
N GLN A 50 0.81 6.64 -2.43
CA GLN A 50 1.20 5.40 -3.09
C GLN A 50 0.43 4.21 -2.50
N LEU A 51 0.33 4.11 -1.18
CA LEU A 51 -0.41 3.03 -0.52
C LEU A 51 -1.88 3.04 -0.94
N SER A 52 -2.51 4.21 -0.99
CA SER A 52 -3.90 4.36 -1.44
C SER A 52 -4.09 3.84 -2.87
N ARG A 53 -3.19 4.21 -3.79
CA ARG A 53 -3.23 3.73 -5.19
C ARG A 53 -3.08 2.21 -5.28
N ILE A 54 -2.12 1.64 -4.55
CA ILE A 54 -1.88 0.19 -4.54
C ILE A 54 -3.09 -0.55 -4.00
N VAL A 55 -3.64 -0.13 -2.86
CA VAL A 55 -4.79 -0.78 -2.21
C VAL A 55 -6.04 -0.72 -3.10
N GLN A 56 -6.31 0.44 -3.71
CA GLN A 56 -7.45 0.58 -4.63
C GLN A 56 -7.32 -0.37 -5.83
N HIS A 57 -6.14 -0.46 -6.43
CA HIS A 57 -5.93 -1.34 -7.58
C HIS A 57 -5.94 -2.82 -7.21
N MET A 58 -5.36 -3.17 -6.05
CA MET A 58 -5.39 -4.52 -5.50
C MET A 58 -6.83 -4.99 -5.26
N LYS A 59 -7.72 -4.11 -4.76
CA LYS A 59 -9.15 -4.43 -4.62
C LYS A 59 -9.78 -4.82 -5.96
N GLN A 60 -9.45 -4.10 -7.03
CA GLN A 60 -9.95 -4.43 -8.38
C GLN A 60 -9.48 -5.81 -8.86
N HIS A 61 -8.25 -6.22 -8.52
CA HIS A 61 -7.75 -7.56 -8.82
C HIS A 61 -8.56 -8.63 -8.07
N LEU A 62 -8.72 -8.45 -6.76
CA LEU A 62 -9.46 -9.39 -5.91
C LEU A 62 -10.93 -9.52 -6.35
N ASP A 63 -11.59 -8.39 -6.65
CA ASP A 63 -12.97 -8.38 -7.13
C ASP A 63 -13.11 -9.15 -8.46
N ARG A 64 -12.15 -9.00 -9.38
CA ARG A 64 -12.12 -9.73 -10.65
C ARG A 64 -11.84 -11.22 -10.47
N GLU A 65 -10.92 -11.59 -9.58
CA GLU A 65 -10.60 -12.98 -9.28
C GLU A 65 -11.79 -13.69 -8.64
N MET A 66 -12.49 -13.04 -7.70
CA MET A 66 -13.72 -13.56 -7.10
C MET A 66 -14.86 -13.68 -8.10
N ALA A 67 -15.07 -12.67 -8.95
CA ALA A 67 -16.10 -12.71 -9.99
C ALA A 67 -15.79 -13.73 -11.11
N GLY A 68 -14.51 -13.96 -11.41
CA GLY A 68 -14.05 -14.98 -12.36
C GLY A 68 -14.20 -16.41 -11.82
N GLY A 69 -13.94 -16.62 -10.53
CA GLY A 69 -14.16 -17.91 -9.87
C GLY A 69 -15.63 -18.35 -9.85
N ALA A 70 -16.57 -17.42 -9.76
CA ALA A 70 -18.00 -17.72 -9.79
C ALA A 70 -18.51 -18.27 -11.15
N ARG A 71 -17.82 -17.99 -12.27
CA ARG A 71 -18.22 -18.51 -13.60
C ARG A 71 -17.73 -19.93 -13.89
N GLY A 72 -16.79 -20.45 -13.10
CA GLY A 72 -16.30 -21.83 -13.21
C GLY A 72 -17.10 -22.86 -12.40
N ALA A 73 -17.89 -22.40 -11.43
CA ALA A 73 -18.63 -23.28 -10.50
C ALA A 73 -20.00 -23.74 -11.02
N THR A 74 -20.49 -23.19 -12.14
CA THR A 74 -21.79 -23.55 -12.74
C THR A 74 -21.67 -24.52 -13.93
N ALA A 75 -20.48 -25.07 -14.18
CA ALA A 75 -20.21 -25.97 -15.32
C ALA A 75 -19.62 -27.34 -14.91
N ALA A 76 -19.93 -27.82 -13.70
CA ALA A 76 -19.56 -29.14 -13.22
C ALA A 76 -20.81 -29.96 -12.83
#